data_AF-A0A0S9MSX5-F1
#
_entry.id   AF-A0A0S9MSX5-F1
#
_cell.length_a   1.000
_cell.length_b   1.000
_cell.length_c   1.000
_cell.angle_alpha   90.00
_cell.angle_beta   90.00
_cell.angle_gamma   90.00
#
_symmetry.space_group_name_H-M   'P 1'
#
loop_
_entity.id
_entity.type
_entity.pdbx_description
1 polymer ?
#
loop_
_entity_poly.entity_id
_entity_poly.type
_entity_poly.pdbx_seq_one_letter_code
_entity_poly.pdbx_strand_id
1 'polypeptide(L)'
;MSDKNLTELEWKKFSKGRNLKDAALVKALADLERAAKSGPDAELAALADIEKQAEVLRKAGKGDKELGAYLDGLDKALDKQRKLSTAQAKKAAAPAPSEGEDEDSPALLTSKMVPLIRQVKKGEQMHALLANTGKEVAVMLARRAISPARRKLMTDYLDGATAKFFPGICIWEENAYTFVLQTQAGGLAKKVRAALLKQVELRLKVRVRGEDPSDVDDDGEPAEQEGEGAGNQAANAPSPAQAGTIPDAPPQPPDPLKAQYDTRMATLEPRVLAALKAQAGDVSKIRAVAEFVRGKAQLNEYKAALAGMDSLEKLLPGAAPQPAGDEAGAFNARLAALLPRVKTALAAGGPDDIKLKVSEAGVFARKKDFAQARALLDEAERLMAASGGGGEPAAAPVAPEGQSAKAVSQVAFTQSRLAWDQVRKFVQGELRKLESAILAESTEEEDYDAIQAGSKQLYEVLDVLDERLIDKLDEALNAEGDQRRALHGEAREIIDEYLDYVNSEPLMQDIDDSGFVDLQIRSTLTTRLQKMAADLGASFDRY
;
A
#
# COMPACT_ATOMS: atom_id res chain seq x y z
N MET A 1 12.53 1.91 21.31
CA MET A 1 12.78 2.25 22.73
C MET A 1 11.61 1.72 23.54
N SER A 2 11.89 0.65 24.29
CA SER A 2 10.93 -0.27 24.89
C SER A 2 10.24 0.28 26.13
N ASP A 3 8.95 0.01 26.28
CA ASP A 3 8.06 0.40 27.40
C ASP A 3 8.41 -0.27 28.76
N LYS A 4 9.67 -0.70 28.92
CA LYS A 4 10.19 -1.49 30.06
C LYS A 4 9.96 -0.79 31.39
N ASN A 5 10.09 0.53 31.45
CA ASN A 5 10.05 1.27 32.71
C ASN A 5 8.64 1.41 33.32
N LEU A 6 7.57 1.06 32.60
CA LEU A 6 6.17 1.16 33.04
C LEU A 6 5.63 -0.11 33.71
N THR A 7 6.50 -1.02 34.14
CA THR A 7 6.09 -2.31 34.72
C THR A 7 6.55 -2.45 36.17
N GLU A 8 5.75 -3.14 36.98
CA GLU A 8 6.09 -3.45 38.36
C GLU A 8 7.40 -4.26 38.45
N LEU A 9 7.60 -5.17 37.49
CA LEU A 9 8.73 -6.08 37.46
C LEU A 9 10.07 -5.37 37.20
N GLU A 10 10.10 -4.41 36.28
CA GLU A 10 11.31 -3.63 36.00
C GLU A 10 11.62 -2.64 37.13
N TRP A 11 10.58 -2.05 37.75
CA TRP A 11 10.77 -1.24 38.95
C TRP A 11 11.35 -2.06 40.11
N LYS A 12 10.80 -3.25 40.38
CA LYS A 12 11.32 -4.16 41.43
C LYS A 12 12.76 -4.60 41.18
N LYS A 13 13.16 -4.80 39.92
CA LYS A 13 14.56 -5.09 39.56
C LYS A 13 15.46 -3.90 39.89
N PHE A 14 15.01 -2.68 39.57
CA PHE A 14 15.75 -1.46 39.83
C PHE A 14 15.86 -1.14 41.34
N SER A 15 14.77 -1.28 42.10
CA SER A 15 14.72 -0.91 43.52
C SER A 15 15.32 -1.96 44.46
N LYS A 16 15.58 -3.18 43.96
CA LYS A 16 16.18 -4.27 44.74
C LYS A 16 17.51 -3.84 45.38
N GLY A 17 17.54 -3.87 46.71
CA GLY A 17 18.72 -3.52 47.50
C GLY A 17 18.97 -2.01 47.68
N ARG A 18 18.10 -1.12 47.17
CA ARG A 18 18.30 0.34 47.21
C ARG A 18 17.58 1.08 48.34
N ASN A 19 16.94 0.37 49.28
CA ASN A 19 16.18 0.93 50.42
C ASN A 19 15.28 2.13 50.06
N LEU A 20 14.63 2.06 48.90
CA LEU A 20 13.72 3.09 48.41
C LEU A 20 12.33 2.91 49.07
N LYS A 21 11.68 4.00 49.49
CA LYS A 21 10.29 3.98 49.99
C LYS A 21 9.31 3.95 48.82
N ASP A 22 9.25 2.83 48.13
CA ASP A 22 8.63 2.69 46.80
C ASP A 22 7.28 1.97 46.79
N ALA A 23 6.77 1.54 47.94
CA ALA A 23 5.50 0.81 48.05
C ALA A 23 4.32 1.51 47.36
N ALA A 24 4.31 2.84 47.36
CA ALA A 24 3.29 3.63 46.68
C ALA A 24 3.44 3.61 45.15
N LEU A 25 4.67 3.65 44.63
CA LEU A 25 4.92 3.52 43.18
C LEU A 25 4.65 2.10 42.68
N VAL A 26 5.05 1.08 43.44
CA VAL A 26 4.74 -0.33 43.15
C VAL A 26 3.23 -0.53 43.04
N LYS A 27 2.46 0.03 43.98
CA LYS A 27 1.00 -0.01 43.94
C LYS A 27 0.44 0.71 42.71
N ALA A 28 0.94 1.90 42.38
CA ALA A 28 0.48 2.67 41.22
C ALA A 28 0.77 1.95 39.88
N LEU A 29 1.91 1.24 39.77
CA LEU A 29 2.24 0.41 38.61
C LEU A 29 1.30 -0.81 38.50
N ALA A 30 0.99 -1.48 39.61
CA ALA A 30 0.01 -2.57 39.62
C ALA A 30 -1.42 -2.09 39.29
N ASP A 31 -1.78 -0.89 39.74
CA ASP A 31 -3.07 -0.27 39.45
C ASP A 31 -3.18 0.12 37.96
N LEU A 32 -2.08 0.51 37.31
CA LEU A 32 -2.04 0.73 35.85
C LEU A 32 -2.31 -0.56 35.06
N GLU A 33 -1.73 -1.70 35.45
CA GLU A 33 -2.00 -2.99 34.79
C GLU A 33 -3.46 -3.42 34.91
N ARG A 34 -4.12 -3.08 36.03
CA ARG A 34 -5.56 -3.29 36.20
C ARG A 34 -6.38 -2.27 35.40
N ALA A 35 -5.96 -1.01 35.41
CA ALA A 35 -6.65 0.07 34.71
C ALA A 35 -6.63 -0.11 33.18
N ALA A 36 -5.58 -0.70 32.63
CA ALA A 36 -5.50 -1.09 31.21
C ALA A 36 -6.66 -2.02 30.78
N LYS A 37 -7.24 -2.79 31.72
CA LYS A 37 -8.40 -3.67 31.48
C LYS A 37 -9.74 -2.95 31.63
N SER A 38 -9.77 -1.83 32.35
CA SER A 38 -10.99 -1.06 32.69
C SER A 38 -11.30 0.06 31.71
N GLY A 39 -10.39 0.36 30.78
CA GLY A 39 -10.59 1.32 29.70
C GLY A 39 -9.70 2.56 29.80
N PRO A 40 -9.72 3.41 28.75
CA PRO A 40 -8.72 4.47 28.56
C PRO A 40 -8.80 5.59 29.61
N ASP A 41 -9.97 5.88 30.17
CA ASP A 41 -10.11 6.90 31.22
C ASP A 41 -9.53 6.42 32.56
N ALA A 42 -9.73 5.13 32.90
CA ALA A 42 -9.12 4.52 34.08
C ALA A 42 -7.59 4.46 33.93
N GLU A 43 -7.10 4.17 32.73
CA GLU A 43 -5.67 4.15 32.42
C GLU A 43 -5.03 5.54 32.56
N LEU A 44 -5.69 6.60 32.07
CA LEU A 44 -5.21 7.97 32.22
C LEU A 44 -5.12 8.41 33.69
N ALA A 45 -6.07 7.98 34.53
CA ALA A 45 -6.04 8.24 35.97
C ALA A 45 -4.88 7.50 36.65
N ALA A 46 -4.63 6.23 36.30
CA ALA A 46 -3.53 5.45 36.83
C ALA A 46 -2.15 6.03 36.42
N LEU A 47 -2.00 6.48 35.18
CA LEU A 47 -0.78 7.16 34.71
C LEU A 47 -0.49 8.44 35.49
N ALA A 48 -1.52 9.23 35.84
CA ALA A 48 -1.35 10.44 36.65
C ALA A 48 -0.90 10.12 38.10
N ASP A 49 -1.36 9.00 38.66
CA ASP A 49 -0.95 8.59 40.00
C ASP A 49 0.51 8.10 40.02
N ILE A 50 0.97 7.40 38.96
CA ILE A 50 2.39 7.03 38.79
C ILE A 50 3.28 8.28 38.72
N GLU A 51 2.89 9.29 37.94
CA GLU A 51 3.62 10.58 37.83
C GLU A 51 3.79 11.25 39.20
N LYS A 52 2.73 11.26 40.01
CA LYS A 52 2.75 11.80 41.38
C LYS A 52 3.70 11.01 42.29
N GLN A 53 3.66 9.67 42.23
CA GLN A 53 4.55 8.85 43.07
C GLN A 53 6.02 8.94 42.62
N ALA A 54 6.27 9.07 41.31
CA ALA A 54 7.59 9.32 40.76
C ALA A 54 8.18 10.65 41.28
N GLU A 55 7.37 11.71 41.37
CA GLU A 55 7.81 13.00 41.92
C GLU A 55 8.14 12.91 43.42
N VAL A 56 7.34 12.17 44.19
CA VAL A 56 7.60 11.92 45.63
C VAL A 56 8.92 11.17 45.81
N LEU A 57 9.19 10.15 44.99
CA LEU A 57 10.46 9.41 45.01
C LEU A 57 11.64 10.27 44.57
N ARG A 58 11.46 11.12 43.56
CA ARG A 58 12.47 12.10 43.12
C ARG A 58 12.83 13.08 44.23
N LYS A 59 11.86 13.50 45.05
CA LYS A 59 12.07 14.36 46.23
C LYS A 59 12.74 13.61 47.39
N ALA A 60 12.42 12.33 47.58
CA ALA A 60 12.99 11.49 48.64
C ALA A 60 14.44 11.05 48.34
N GLY A 61 14.77 10.82 47.07
CA GLY A 61 16.10 10.42 46.60
C GLY A 61 16.93 11.56 46.01
N LYS A 62 16.76 12.79 46.50
CA LYS A 62 17.53 13.96 46.03
C LYS A 62 19.04 13.69 46.14
N GLY A 63 19.70 13.53 45.00
CA GLY A 63 21.14 13.26 44.90
C GLY A 63 21.49 11.90 44.29
N ASP A 64 20.52 10.99 44.15
CA ASP A 64 20.73 9.72 43.45
C ASP A 64 20.56 9.93 41.93
N LYS A 65 21.68 9.96 41.22
CA LYS A 65 21.72 10.15 39.76
C LYS A 65 21.11 8.97 38.99
N GLU A 66 21.19 7.77 39.52
CA GLU A 66 20.66 6.57 38.87
C GLU A 66 19.14 6.49 39.03
N LEU A 67 18.63 6.84 40.22
CA LEU A 67 17.19 7.03 40.43
C LEU A 67 16.64 8.15 39.55
N GLY A 68 17.36 9.27 39.44
CA GLY A 68 17.01 10.35 38.52
C GLY A 68 16.88 9.86 37.06
N ALA A 69 17.89 9.14 36.57
CA ALA A 69 17.88 8.60 35.21
C ALA A 69 16.75 7.58 34.96
N TYR A 70 16.46 6.72 35.96
CA TYR A 70 15.33 5.79 35.87
C TYR A 70 14.00 6.54 35.79
N LEU A 71 13.78 7.50 36.68
CA LEU A 71 12.54 8.28 36.72
C LEU A 71 12.37 9.15 35.46
N ASP A 72 13.44 9.65 34.86
CA ASP A 72 13.37 10.34 33.56
C ASP A 72 12.98 9.37 32.43
N GLY A 73 13.43 8.12 32.52
CA GLY A 73 13.00 7.05 31.62
C GLY A 73 11.54 6.63 31.84
N LEU A 74 11.07 6.68 33.09
CA LEU A 74 9.66 6.46 33.45
C LEU A 74 8.77 7.59 32.92
N ASP A 75 9.18 8.86 33.08
CA ASP A 75 8.44 10.04 32.60
C ASP A 75 8.27 10.01 31.07
N LYS A 76 9.33 9.64 30.33
CA LYS A 76 9.24 9.45 28.86
C LYS A 76 8.26 8.34 28.47
N ALA A 77 8.22 7.26 29.24
CA ALA A 77 7.30 6.15 29.01
C ALA A 77 5.85 6.59 29.34
N LEU A 78 5.64 7.32 30.44
CA LEU A 78 4.36 7.91 30.83
C LEU A 78 3.82 8.85 29.77
N ASP A 79 4.66 9.74 29.21
CA ASP A 79 4.27 10.67 28.14
C ASP A 79 3.83 9.93 26.87
N LYS A 80 4.55 8.87 26.51
CA LYS A 80 4.22 8.03 25.36
C LYS A 80 2.88 7.31 25.59
N GLN A 81 2.70 6.70 26.76
CA GLN A 81 1.47 5.98 27.09
C GLN A 81 0.27 6.93 27.21
N ARG A 82 0.43 8.09 27.84
CA ARG A 82 -0.61 9.12 27.94
C ARG A 82 -1.06 9.61 26.56
N LYS A 83 -0.13 9.81 25.61
CA LYS A 83 -0.49 10.12 24.20
C LYS A 83 -1.28 9.00 23.54
N LEU A 84 -0.91 7.74 23.75
CA LEU A 84 -1.62 6.58 23.22
C LEU A 84 -3.02 6.45 23.84
N SER A 85 -3.14 6.45 25.17
CA SER A 85 -4.43 6.34 25.88
C SER A 85 -5.32 7.56 25.63
N THR A 86 -4.76 8.76 25.43
CA THR A 86 -5.53 9.96 25.02
C THR A 86 -6.01 9.86 23.57
N ALA A 87 -5.20 9.30 22.66
CA ALA A 87 -5.62 9.05 21.28
C ALA A 87 -6.70 7.95 21.23
N GLN A 88 -6.59 6.92 22.08
CA GLN A 88 -7.61 5.88 22.23
C GLN A 88 -8.88 6.41 22.88
N ALA A 89 -8.78 7.22 23.95
CA ALA A 89 -9.89 7.93 24.57
C ALA A 89 -10.57 8.87 23.57
N LYS A 90 -9.81 9.64 22.76
CA LYS A 90 -10.37 10.48 21.69
C LYS A 90 -10.99 9.67 20.55
N LYS A 91 -10.54 8.43 20.31
CA LYS A 91 -11.12 7.52 19.32
C LYS A 91 -12.37 6.82 19.86
N ALA A 92 -12.46 6.61 21.18
CA ALA A 92 -13.60 6.05 21.89
C ALA A 92 -14.67 7.10 22.27
N ALA A 93 -14.25 8.34 22.52
CA ALA A 93 -15.08 9.52 22.81
C ALA A 93 -15.33 10.39 21.57
N ALA A 94 -14.64 10.12 20.45
CA ALA A 94 -15.22 10.44 19.15
C ALA A 94 -16.57 9.72 19.14
N PRO A 95 -17.69 10.43 18.91
CA PRO A 95 -18.98 9.80 19.03
C PRO A 95 -18.99 8.54 18.17
N ALA A 96 -19.27 7.40 18.79
CA ALA A 96 -20.02 6.37 18.08
C ALA A 96 -21.17 7.12 17.40
N PRO A 97 -21.37 7.02 16.08
CA PRO A 97 -22.59 7.58 15.50
C PRO A 97 -23.72 6.95 16.29
N SER A 98 -24.45 7.78 17.04
CA SER A 98 -25.55 7.37 17.89
C SER A 98 -26.57 6.66 17.02
N GLU A 99 -26.65 5.34 17.18
CA GLU A 99 -27.83 4.56 16.85
C GLU A 99 -28.93 5.06 17.80
N GLY A 100 -29.93 5.79 17.27
CA GLY A 100 -31.11 6.16 18.06
C GLY A 100 -31.98 7.31 17.51
N GLU A 101 -31.42 8.36 16.90
CA GLU A 101 -32.22 9.56 16.54
C GLU A 101 -32.23 9.93 15.04
N ASP A 102 -31.37 9.33 14.22
CA ASP A 102 -31.27 9.64 12.78
C ASP A 102 -31.89 8.57 11.85
N GLU A 103 -32.67 7.60 12.37
CA GLU A 103 -33.05 6.39 11.61
C GLU A 103 -33.83 6.65 10.32
N ASP A 104 -34.52 7.78 10.19
CA ASP A 104 -35.30 8.15 8.98
C ASP A 104 -35.02 9.57 8.49
N SER A 105 -33.83 10.11 8.77
CA SER A 105 -33.48 11.44 8.27
C SER A 105 -33.06 11.39 6.79
N PRO A 106 -33.64 12.22 5.90
CA PRO A 106 -33.19 12.37 4.50
C PRO A 106 -31.71 12.75 4.36
N ALA A 107 -31.08 13.24 5.44
CA ALA A 107 -29.63 13.50 5.51
C ALA A 107 -28.78 12.24 5.27
N LEU A 108 -29.30 11.04 5.57
CA LEU A 108 -28.65 9.75 5.29
C LEU A 108 -28.45 9.48 3.79
N LEU A 109 -29.26 10.11 2.95
CA LEU A 109 -29.21 10.02 1.50
C LEU A 109 -28.46 11.19 0.84
N THR A 110 -27.94 12.14 1.64
CA THR A 110 -27.30 13.36 1.14
C THR A 110 -26.01 13.67 1.92
N SER A 111 -26.04 14.61 2.86
CA SER A 111 -24.87 15.13 3.57
C SER A 111 -24.07 14.06 4.35
N LYS A 112 -24.74 13.02 4.87
CA LYS A 112 -24.08 11.92 5.59
C LYS A 112 -23.43 10.88 4.67
N MET A 113 -23.72 10.89 3.37
CA MET A 113 -23.07 10.01 2.39
C MET A 113 -21.66 10.51 2.00
N VAL A 114 -21.43 11.82 1.97
CA VAL A 114 -20.13 12.43 1.61
C VAL A 114 -18.93 11.85 2.39
N PRO A 115 -18.96 11.71 3.73
CA PRO A 115 -17.86 11.10 4.46
C PRO A 115 -17.66 9.61 4.14
N LEU A 116 -18.73 8.88 3.86
CA LEU A 116 -18.65 7.45 3.49
C LEU A 116 -18.03 7.28 2.11
N ILE A 117 -18.39 8.12 1.15
CA ILE A 117 -17.78 8.18 -0.19
C ILE A 117 -16.26 8.43 -0.07
N ARG A 118 -15.85 9.38 0.78
CA ARG A 118 -14.42 9.64 1.03
C ARG A 118 -13.70 8.44 1.65
N GLN A 119 -14.38 7.67 2.49
CA GLN A 119 -13.83 6.43 3.09
C GLN A 119 -13.68 5.32 2.05
N VAL A 120 -14.66 5.17 1.16
CA VAL A 120 -14.55 4.21 0.05
C VAL A 120 -13.33 4.50 -0.81
N LYS A 121 -13.09 5.78 -1.16
CA LYS A 121 -11.89 6.19 -1.91
C LYS A 121 -10.55 5.89 -1.20
N LYS A 122 -10.56 5.73 0.13
CA LYS A 122 -9.39 5.34 0.92
C LYS A 122 -9.19 3.82 0.99
N GLY A 123 -10.05 3.03 0.34
CA GLY A 123 -9.99 1.57 0.30
C GLY A 123 -10.91 0.86 1.30
N GLU A 124 -11.76 1.58 2.04
CA GLU A 124 -12.76 0.95 2.90
C GLU A 124 -13.94 0.44 2.05
N GLN A 125 -14.51 -0.71 2.42
CA GLN A 125 -15.72 -1.24 1.76
C GLN A 125 -16.97 -0.79 2.51
N MET A 126 -18.01 -0.40 1.79
CA MET A 126 -19.30 0.02 2.38
C MET A 126 -20.44 -0.82 1.83
N HIS A 127 -21.43 -1.12 2.66
CA HIS A 127 -22.68 -1.70 2.18
C HIS A 127 -23.46 -0.65 1.38
N ALA A 128 -23.98 -1.05 0.23
CA ALA A 128 -24.75 -0.21 -0.67
C ALA A 128 -26.17 -0.75 -0.83
N LEU A 129 -27.14 0.15 -0.90
CA LEU A 129 -28.52 -0.16 -1.31
C LEU A 129 -28.93 0.83 -2.38
N LEU A 130 -29.40 0.31 -3.52
CA LEU A 130 -29.92 1.11 -4.62
C LEU A 130 -31.43 0.91 -4.72
N ALA A 131 -32.18 1.99 -4.86
CA ALA A 131 -33.60 1.97 -5.15
C ALA A 131 -33.82 2.57 -6.54
N ASN A 132 -34.50 1.85 -7.44
CA ASN A 132 -34.67 2.25 -8.84
C ASN A 132 -36.15 2.22 -9.23
N THR A 133 -36.71 3.35 -9.62
CA THR A 133 -38.11 3.51 -10.06
C THR A 133 -38.27 3.45 -11.58
N GLY A 134 -37.18 3.11 -12.30
CA GLY A 134 -37.09 3.12 -13.76
C GLY A 134 -36.61 4.48 -14.29
N LYS A 135 -37.20 5.57 -13.79
CA LYS A 135 -36.86 6.96 -14.14
C LYS A 135 -35.77 7.55 -13.24
N GLU A 136 -35.84 7.29 -11.94
CA GLU A 136 -34.87 7.82 -10.96
C GLU A 136 -34.26 6.69 -10.13
N VAL A 137 -33.07 6.96 -9.59
CA VAL A 137 -32.36 6.06 -8.68
C VAL A 137 -31.99 6.83 -7.42
N ALA A 138 -32.10 6.18 -6.26
CA ALA A 138 -31.51 6.64 -5.01
C ALA A 138 -30.46 5.63 -4.55
N VAL A 139 -29.37 6.11 -3.97
CA VAL A 139 -28.22 5.34 -3.50
C VAL A 139 -28.04 5.61 -2.02
N MET A 140 -27.82 4.56 -1.23
CA MET A 140 -27.48 4.67 0.19
C MET A 140 -26.20 3.88 0.47
N LEU A 141 -25.32 4.45 1.29
CA LEU A 141 -24.12 3.79 1.79
C LEU A 141 -24.18 3.67 3.31
N ALA A 142 -23.68 2.56 3.85
CA ALA A 142 -23.54 2.36 5.29
C ALA A 142 -22.32 1.48 5.63
N ARG A 143 -21.76 1.68 6.83
CA ARG A 143 -20.66 0.85 7.36
C ARG A 143 -21.10 -0.55 7.79
N ARG A 144 -22.39 -0.76 7.99
CA ARG A 144 -23.03 -2.01 8.39
C ARG A 144 -24.09 -2.38 7.37
N ALA A 145 -24.51 -3.65 7.37
CA ALA A 145 -25.60 -4.12 6.51
C ALA A 145 -26.84 -3.22 6.63
N ILE A 146 -27.42 -2.86 5.49
CA ILE A 146 -28.56 -1.94 5.41
C ILE A 146 -29.84 -2.74 5.65
N SER A 147 -30.58 -2.42 6.71
CA SER A 147 -31.82 -3.12 7.07
C SER A 147 -32.95 -2.84 6.05
N PRO A 148 -33.91 -3.77 5.85
CA PRO A 148 -35.06 -3.54 4.96
C PRO A 148 -35.94 -2.34 5.32
N ALA A 149 -35.91 -1.88 6.58
CA ALA A 149 -36.66 -0.70 7.04
C ALA A 149 -36.27 0.58 6.27
N ARG A 150 -34.99 0.69 5.85
CA ARG A 150 -34.45 1.85 5.11
C ARG A 150 -34.95 1.94 3.67
N ARG A 151 -35.66 0.92 3.17
CA ARG A 151 -36.31 0.94 1.85
C ARG A 151 -37.43 1.99 1.79
N LYS A 152 -38.14 2.21 2.90
CA LYS A 152 -39.20 3.22 2.99
C LYS A 152 -38.64 4.63 2.80
N LEU A 153 -37.57 4.97 3.52
CA LEU A 153 -36.87 6.25 3.37
C LEU A 153 -36.40 6.53 1.94
N MET A 154 -35.90 5.51 1.24
CA MET A 154 -35.48 5.64 -0.16
C MET A 154 -36.67 5.81 -1.12
N THR A 155 -37.80 5.15 -0.87
CA THR A 155 -39.03 5.35 -1.62
C THR A 155 -39.62 6.74 -1.39
N ASP A 156 -39.63 7.21 -0.14
CA ASP A 156 -40.11 8.54 0.24
C ASP A 156 -39.24 9.65 -0.39
N TYR A 157 -37.92 9.43 -0.49
CA TYR A 157 -37.00 10.31 -1.22
C TYR A 157 -37.24 10.32 -2.74
N LEU A 158 -37.84 9.27 -3.29
CA LEU A 158 -38.22 9.13 -4.70
C LEU A 158 -39.72 9.44 -4.91
N ASP A 159 -40.29 10.31 -4.08
CA ASP A 159 -41.69 10.77 -4.13
C ASP A 159 -42.74 9.64 -4.05
N GLY A 160 -42.44 8.56 -3.33
CA GLY A 160 -43.38 7.45 -3.10
C GLY A 160 -43.53 6.47 -4.28
N ALA A 161 -42.67 6.57 -5.31
CA ALA A 161 -42.74 5.71 -6.49
C ALA A 161 -42.35 4.25 -6.18
N THR A 162 -42.96 3.29 -6.89
CA THR A 162 -42.60 1.87 -6.76
C THR A 162 -41.16 1.62 -7.22
N ALA A 163 -40.25 1.42 -6.27
CA ALA A 163 -38.83 1.19 -6.52
C ALA A 163 -38.45 -0.30 -6.44
N LYS A 164 -37.58 -0.75 -7.33
CA LYS A 164 -36.84 -2.02 -7.20
C LYS A 164 -35.58 -1.79 -6.37
N PHE A 165 -35.32 -2.68 -5.43
CA PHE A 165 -34.18 -2.56 -4.51
C PHE A 165 -33.08 -3.55 -4.85
N PHE A 166 -31.85 -3.05 -4.94
CA PHE A 166 -30.66 -3.82 -5.23
C PHE A 166 -29.66 -3.66 -4.07
N PRO A 167 -29.52 -4.68 -3.20
CA PRO A 167 -28.47 -4.69 -2.19
C PRO A 167 -27.11 -4.99 -2.83
N GLY A 168 -26.05 -4.44 -2.26
CA GLY A 168 -24.70 -4.62 -2.76
C GLY A 168 -23.61 -4.03 -1.88
N ILE A 169 -22.41 -3.89 -2.45
CA ILE A 169 -21.22 -3.33 -1.79
C ILE A 169 -20.64 -2.25 -2.70
N CYS A 170 -20.17 -1.15 -2.11
CA CYS A 170 -19.42 -0.10 -2.81
C CYS A 170 -17.94 -0.19 -2.41
N ILE A 171 -17.07 -0.30 -3.42
CA ILE A 171 -15.61 -0.40 -3.27
C ILE A 171 -14.91 0.60 -4.20
N TRP A 172 -13.65 0.93 -3.92
CA TRP A 172 -12.83 1.74 -4.80
C TRP A 172 -11.87 0.87 -5.60
N GLU A 173 -12.06 0.84 -6.92
CA GLU A 173 -11.33 -0.03 -7.84
C GLU A 173 -11.25 0.65 -9.22
N GLU A 174 -10.17 0.46 -9.97
CA GLU A 174 -9.96 1.09 -11.29
C GLU A 174 -10.19 2.62 -11.33
N ASN A 175 -9.84 3.29 -10.23
CA ASN A 175 -10.03 4.74 -10.05
C ASN A 175 -11.51 5.19 -10.15
N ALA A 176 -12.45 4.28 -9.83
CA ALA A 176 -13.89 4.50 -9.83
C ALA A 176 -14.56 3.91 -8.57
N TYR A 177 -15.72 4.46 -8.20
CA TYR A 177 -16.60 3.86 -7.20
C TYR A 177 -17.35 2.70 -7.87
N THR A 178 -16.99 1.48 -7.50
CA THR A 178 -17.54 0.26 -8.07
C THR A 178 -18.61 -0.30 -7.14
N PHE A 179 -19.85 -0.38 -7.64
CA PHE A 179 -21.00 -0.96 -6.94
C PHE A 179 -21.20 -2.40 -7.39
N VAL A 180 -21.00 -3.33 -6.46
CA VAL A 180 -21.15 -4.78 -6.64
C VAL A 180 -22.55 -5.16 -6.22
N LEU A 181 -23.42 -5.51 -7.17
CA LEU A 181 -24.83 -5.81 -6.92
C LEU A 181 -25.11 -7.29 -7.14
N GLN A 182 -26.10 -7.82 -6.42
CA GLN A 182 -26.55 -9.22 -6.56
C GLN A 182 -27.36 -9.51 -7.84
N THR A 183 -27.36 -8.57 -8.79
CA THR A 183 -28.14 -8.64 -10.04
C THR A 183 -27.30 -8.13 -11.20
N GLN A 184 -27.73 -8.41 -12.42
CA GLN A 184 -27.01 -8.01 -13.64
C GLN A 184 -26.81 -6.49 -13.74
N ALA A 185 -25.64 -6.07 -14.20
CA ALA A 185 -25.15 -4.69 -14.09
C ALA A 185 -25.73 -3.70 -15.12
N GLY A 186 -26.36 -4.19 -16.19
CA GLY A 186 -26.67 -3.41 -17.39
C GLY A 186 -27.51 -2.14 -17.17
N GLY A 187 -26.95 -0.98 -17.53
CA GLY A 187 -27.63 0.31 -17.58
C GLY A 187 -27.82 1.00 -16.22
N LEU A 188 -27.20 0.48 -15.16
CA LEU A 188 -27.27 1.04 -13.81
C LEU A 188 -26.17 2.07 -13.55
N ALA A 189 -25.00 1.97 -14.19
CA ALA A 189 -23.87 2.87 -13.90
C ALA A 189 -24.20 4.34 -14.15
N LYS A 190 -24.80 4.65 -15.30
CA LYS A 190 -25.25 6.00 -15.67
C LYS A 190 -26.31 6.55 -14.71
N LYS A 191 -27.23 5.69 -14.27
CA LYS A 191 -28.32 6.07 -13.34
C LYS A 191 -27.81 6.32 -11.93
N VAL A 192 -26.88 5.50 -11.45
CA VAL A 192 -26.23 5.66 -10.13
C VAL A 192 -25.36 6.91 -10.11
N ARG A 193 -24.64 7.21 -11.19
CA ARG A 193 -23.88 8.47 -11.33
C ARG A 193 -24.79 9.69 -11.25
N ALA A 194 -25.90 9.69 -11.98
CA ALA A 194 -26.90 10.76 -11.93
C ALA A 194 -27.53 10.90 -10.53
N ALA A 195 -27.83 9.78 -9.88
CA ALA A 195 -28.35 9.76 -8.51
C ALA A 195 -27.36 10.36 -7.50
N LEU A 196 -26.09 9.97 -7.53
CA LEU A 196 -25.06 10.51 -6.65
C LEU A 196 -24.83 12.00 -6.89
N LEU A 197 -24.91 12.46 -8.14
CA LEU A 197 -24.86 13.89 -8.43
C LEU A 197 -26.06 14.64 -7.81
N LYS A 198 -27.28 14.09 -7.87
CA LYS A 198 -28.50 14.67 -7.27
C LYS A 198 -28.46 14.61 -5.73
N GLN A 199 -27.89 13.56 -5.15
CA GLN A 199 -27.90 13.28 -3.72
C GLN A 199 -26.79 13.99 -2.94
N VAL A 200 -25.56 13.97 -3.46
CA VAL A 200 -24.39 14.48 -2.75
C VAL A 200 -23.70 15.62 -3.48
N GLU A 201 -24.22 16.05 -4.62
CA GLU A 201 -23.67 17.15 -5.46
C GLU A 201 -22.22 16.90 -5.91
N LEU A 202 -21.77 15.64 -5.90
CA LEU A 202 -20.44 15.25 -6.33
C LEU A 202 -20.49 14.51 -7.66
N ARG A 203 -19.69 14.98 -8.62
CA ARG A 203 -19.42 14.27 -9.87
C ARG A 203 -18.42 13.15 -9.61
N LEU A 204 -18.92 11.92 -9.42
CA LEU A 204 -18.12 10.73 -9.12
C LEU A 204 -18.00 9.83 -10.36
N LYS A 205 -16.84 9.20 -10.55
CA LYS A 205 -16.67 8.12 -11.54
C LYS A 205 -17.29 6.85 -10.96
N VAL A 206 -18.31 6.29 -11.61
CA VAL A 206 -19.10 5.17 -11.10
C VAL A 206 -19.03 4.00 -12.07
N ARG A 207 -18.81 2.81 -11.52
CA ARG A 207 -18.86 1.52 -12.21
C ARG A 207 -19.86 0.63 -11.48
N VAL A 208 -20.61 -0.19 -12.20
CA VAL A 208 -21.52 -1.18 -11.60
C VAL A 208 -21.10 -2.56 -12.08
N ARG A 209 -21.01 -3.52 -11.16
CA ARG A 209 -20.71 -4.93 -11.46
C ARG A 209 -21.73 -5.86 -10.81
N GLY A 210 -22.03 -6.99 -11.47
CA GLY A 210 -22.81 -8.08 -10.88
C GLY A 210 -22.00 -8.95 -9.91
N GLU A 211 -22.60 -10.04 -9.43
CA GLU A 211 -21.88 -11.09 -8.68
C GLU A 211 -20.84 -11.82 -9.54
N ASP A 212 -21.06 -11.88 -10.86
CA ASP A 212 -20.07 -12.36 -11.82
C ASP A 212 -19.05 -11.24 -12.14
N PRO A 213 -17.74 -11.46 -11.93
CA PRO A 213 -16.69 -10.50 -12.28
C PRO A 213 -16.68 -10.04 -13.75
N SER A 214 -17.37 -10.76 -14.63
CA SER A 214 -17.45 -10.51 -16.08
C SER A 214 -18.59 -9.57 -16.48
N ASP A 215 -19.58 -9.35 -15.59
CA ASP A 215 -20.74 -8.49 -15.85
C ASP A 215 -20.49 -7.08 -15.31
N VAL A 216 -19.88 -6.24 -16.15
CA VAL A 216 -19.42 -4.89 -15.83
C VAL A 216 -20.08 -3.86 -16.73
N ASP A 217 -20.72 -2.87 -16.12
CA ASP A 217 -21.25 -1.67 -16.77
C ASP A 217 -20.37 -0.46 -16.37
N ASP A 218 -19.66 0.13 -17.34
CA ASP A 218 -18.80 1.32 -17.17
C ASP A 218 -19.33 2.46 -18.04
N ASP A 219 -19.73 3.58 -17.42
CA ASP A 219 -20.30 4.76 -18.09
C ASP A 219 -19.19 5.66 -18.63
N GLY A 220 -18.33 5.14 -19.52
CA GLY A 220 -17.05 5.70 -19.97
C GLY A 220 -17.03 7.11 -20.60
N GLU A 221 -17.48 8.16 -19.89
CA GLU A 221 -17.32 9.57 -20.24
C GLU A 221 -16.58 10.36 -19.14
N PRO A 222 -15.55 11.16 -19.49
CA PRO A 222 -14.88 12.07 -18.55
C PRO A 222 -15.85 13.16 -18.06
N ALA A 223 -15.79 13.49 -16.77
CA ALA A 223 -16.64 14.54 -16.19
C ALA A 223 -16.22 15.91 -16.72
N GLU A 224 -16.98 16.43 -17.68
CA GLU A 224 -16.89 17.83 -18.12
C GLU A 224 -17.19 18.79 -16.95
N GLN A 225 -16.30 19.77 -16.82
CA GLN A 225 -16.42 20.92 -15.94
C GLN A 225 -17.08 22.03 -16.75
N GLU A 226 -18.28 22.46 -16.36
CA GLU A 226 -18.73 23.82 -16.66
C GLU A 226 -19.29 24.47 -15.41
N GLY A 227 -18.84 25.70 -15.19
CA GLY A 227 -19.27 26.60 -14.14
C GLY A 227 -20.57 27.30 -14.50
N GLU A 228 -21.28 27.71 -13.46
CA GLU A 228 -22.55 28.43 -13.55
C GLU A 228 -22.37 29.87 -14.05
N GLY A 229 -23.40 30.33 -14.78
CA GLY A 229 -23.72 31.73 -14.96
C GLY A 229 -25.20 31.88 -15.31
N ALA A 230 -26.05 31.97 -14.31
CA ALA A 230 -27.49 32.20 -14.47
C ALA A 230 -27.80 33.67 -14.84
N GLY A 231 -28.74 33.87 -15.77
CA GLY A 231 -29.34 35.16 -16.09
C GLY A 231 -30.56 34.98 -17.01
N ASN A 232 -31.74 34.96 -16.41
CA ASN A 232 -33.04 34.65 -17.02
C ASN A 232 -33.65 35.88 -17.74
N GLN A 233 -34.14 35.73 -18.98
CA GLN A 233 -35.43 36.28 -19.43
C GLN A 233 -35.84 35.85 -20.86
N ALA A 234 -36.89 35.01 -20.88
CA ALA A 234 -38.13 35.12 -21.67
C ALA A 234 -38.13 35.22 -23.22
N ALA A 235 -38.75 34.19 -23.79
CA ALA A 235 -39.93 34.23 -24.69
C ALA A 235 -39.77 33.97 -26.21
N ASN A 236 -40.55 32.98 -26.62
CA ASN A 236 -41.15 32.68 -27.93
C ASN A 236 -40.32 32.04 -29.06
N ALA A 237 -40.72 30.81 -29.40
CA ALA A 237 -40.54 30.14 -30.69
C ALA A 237 -41.49 30.77 -31.76
N PRO A 238 -41.29 30.62 -33.09
CA PRO A 238 -41.29 29.30 -33.75
C PRO A 238 -40.25 29.07 -34.89
N SER A 239 -40.13 27.79 -35.27
CA SER A 239 -39.58 27.14 -36.49
C SER A 239 -39.88 27.83 -37.85
N PRO A 240 -39.47 27.33 -39.05
CA PRO A 240 -38.37 26.44 -39.48
C PRO A 240 -37.67 26.90 -40.83
N ALA A 241 -36.70 26.10 -41.32
CA ALA A 241 -36.38 25.82 -42.73
C ALA A 241 -35.50 26.78 -43.60
N GLN A 242 -34.41 26.16 -44.10
CA GLN A 242 -33.87 26.13 -45.47
C GLN A 242 -32.90 27.20 -46.05
N ALA A 243 -31.85 26.61 -46.65
CA ALA A 243 -31.16 26.92 -47.91
C ALA A 243 -30.04 27.98 -47.95
N GLY A 244 -28.91 27.58 -48.54
CA GLY A 244 -27.98 28.51 -49.19
C GLY A 244 -26.49 28.12 -49.13
N THR A 245 -26.05 27.25 -50.04
CA THR A 245 -24.65 27.14 -50.52
C THR A 245 -24.16 28.45 -51.15
N ILE A 246 -22.94 28.94 -50.87
CA ILE A 246 -21.91 29.40 -51.87
C ILE A 246 -20.50 29.45 -51.18
N PRO A 247 -19.35 29.62 -51.89
CA PRO A 247 -18.22 28.67 -51.87
C PRO A 247 -16.86 29.29 -51.46
N ASP A 248 -15.86 28.40 -51.36
CA ASP A 248 -14.39 28.58 -51.47
C ASP A 248 -13.78 29.99 -51.23
N ALA A 249 -13.01 30.12 -50.15
CA ALA A 249 -12.06 31.22 -49.91
C ALA A 249 -10.68 30.62 -49.57
N PRO A 250 -9.59 31.13 -50.16
CA PRO A 250 -8.27 30.48 -50.18
C PRO A 250 -7.61 30.43 -48.78
N PRO A 251 -6.70 29.46 -48.53
CA PRO A 251 -6.01 29.33 -47.25
C PRO A 251 -5.16 30.57 -46.98
N GLN A 252 -5.51 31.32 -45.93
CA GLN A 252 -4.68 32.40 -45.41
C GLN A 252 -3.31 31.85 -44.97
N PRO A 253 -2.21 32.58 -45.23
CA PRO A 253 -0.88 32.15 -44.83
C PRO A 253 -0.80 31.96 -43.30
N PRO A 254 -0.01 30.97 -42.82
CA PRO A 254 0.04 30.66 -41.40
C PRO A 254 0.49 31.88 -40.60
N ASP A 255 -0.36 32.33 -39.68
CA ASP A 255 -0.04 33.41 -38.76
C ASP A 255 1.27 33.08 -38.02
N PRO A 256 2.34 33.90 -38.17
CA PRO A 256 3.64 33.61 -37.57
C PRO A 256 3.58 33.53 -36.04
N LEU A 257 2.58 34.15 -35.40
CA LEU A 257 2.37 34.05 -33.94
C LEU A 257 1.76 32.71 -33.55
N LYS A 258 0.90 32.14 -34.40
CA LYS A 258 0.33 30.80 -34.21
C LYS A 258 1.43 29.72 -34.29
N ALA A 259 2.32 29.82 -35.28
CA ALA A 259 3.44 28.88 -35.41
C ALA A 259 4.40 28.92 -34.20
N GLN A 260 4.66 30.11 -33.65
CA GLN A 260 5.48 30.28 -32.44
C GLN A 260 4.78 29.71 -31.19
N TYR A 261 3.47 29.93 -31.08
CA TYR A 261 2.66 29.34 -30.02
C TYR A 261 2.69 27.80 -30.06
N ASP A 262 2.43 27.21 -31.24
CA ASP A 262 2.40 25.75 -31.43
C ASP A 262 3.76 25.12 -31.06
N THR A 263 4.87 25.75 -31.46
CA THR A 263 6.24 25.29 -31.16
C THR A 263 6.55 25.36 -29.66
N ARG A 264 6.17 26.46 -28.98
CA ARG A 264 6.40 26.62 -27.54
C ARG A 264 5.49 25.73 -26.71
N MET A 265 4.24 25.53 -27.13
CA MET A 265 3.31 24.64 -26.44
C MET A 265 3.84 23.21 -26.45
N ALA A 266 4.30 22.73 -27.60
CA ALA A 266 4.88 21.38 -27.73
C ALA A 266 6.08 21.15 -26.78
N THR A 267 6.82 22.20 -26.43
CA THR A 267 7.97 22.13 -25.53
C THR A 267 7.58 22.27 -24.05
N LEU A 268 6.63 23.16 -23.74
CA LEU A 268 6.23 23.47 -22.36
C LEU A 268 5.18 22.53 -21.79
N GLU A 269 4.27 22.01 -22.62
CA GLU A 269 3.19 21.09 -22.22
C GLU A 269 3.67 19.87 -21.43
N PRO A 270 4.71 19.11 -21.85
CA PRO A 270 5.21 17.99 -21.05
C PRO A 270 5.80 18.43 -19.70
N ARG A 271 6.40 19.63 -19.63
CA ARG A 271 6.96 20.17 -18.37
C ARG A 271 5.87 20.62 -17.40
N VAL A 272 4.79 21.21 -17.93
CA VAL A 272 3.60 21.59 -17.15
C VAL A 272 2.90 20.33 -16.62
N LEU A 273 2.69 19.32 -17.47
CA LEU A 273 2.10 18.05 -17.06
C LEU A 273 2.97 17.33 -16.01
N ALA A 274 4.29 17.34 -16.16
CA ALA A 274 5.21 16.79 -15.19
C ALA A 274 5.15 17.54 -13.84
N ALA A 275 5.12 18.87 -13.84
CA ALA A 275 5.01 19.68 -12.62
C ALA A 275 3.65 19.49 -11.91
N LEU A 276 2.55 19.42 -12.67
CA LEU A 276 1.21 19.15 -12.15
C LEU A 276 1.09 17.73 -11.58
N LYS A 277 1.70 16.72 -12.23
CA LYS A 277 1.72 15.33 -11.77
C LYS A 277 2.61 15.14 -10.54
N ALA A 278 3.75 15.83 -10.49
CA ALA A 278 4.68 15.79 -9.37
C ALA A 278 4.29 16.69 -8.18
N GLN A 279 3.18 17.43 -8.30
CA GLN A 279 2.77 18.48 -7.36
C GLN A 279 3.91 19.47 -7.02
N ALA A 280 4.76 19.77 -8.01
CA ALA A 280 5.95 20.60 -7.81
C ALA A 280 5.66 22.06 -8.18
N GLY A 281 5.89 22.99 -7.25
CA GLY A 281 5.59 24.41 -7.40
C GLY A 281 4.15 24.78 -7.01
N ASP A 282 3.70 25.97 -7.42
CA ASP A 282 2.33 26.44 -7.15
C ASP A 282 1.35 25.84 -8.17
N VAL A 283 0.95 24.58 -7.93
CA VAL A 283 0.10 23.75 -8.82
C VAL A 283 -1.20 24.47 -9.21
N SER A 284 -1.77 25.27 -8.30
CA SER A 284 -2.98 26.05 -8.54
C SER A 284 -2.73 27.18 -9.55
N LYS A 285 -1.63 27.93 -9.40
CA LYS A 285 -1.26 28.97 -10.37
C LYS A 285 -0.77 28.40 -11.70
N ILE A 286 -0.05 27.28 -11.68
CA ILE A 286 0.40 26.59 -12.91
C ILE A 286 -0.81 26.14 -13.74
N ARG A 287 -1.84 25.57 -13.10
CA ARG A 287 -3.08 25.18 -13.79
C ARG A 287 -3.83 26.41 -14.34
N ALA A 288 -4.00 27.45 -13.53
CA ALA A 288 -4.70 28.66 -13.95
C ALA A 288 -4.03 29.37 -15.13
N VAL A 289 -2.69 29.48 -15.12
CA VAL A 289 -1.93 30.11 -16.22
C VAL A 289 -1.93 29.23 -17.47
N ALA A 290 -1.85 27.90 -17.34
CA ALA A 290 -1.94 26.97 -18.47
C ALA A 290 -3.33 27.02 -19.16
N GLU A 291 -4.41 27.10 -18.37
CA GLU A 291 -5.77 27.27 -18.89
C GLU A 291 -5.97 28.64 -19.55
N PHE A 292 -5.43 29.71 -18.96
CA PHE A 292 -5.43 31.04 -19.57
C PHE A 292 -4.71 31.05 -20.93
N VAL A 293 -3.53 30.43 -21.03
CA VAL A 293 -2.75 30.30 -22.27
C VAL A 293 -3.53 29.55 -23.34
N ARG A 294 -4.20 28.44 -22.98
CA ARG A 294 -5.01 27.64 -23.90
C ARG A 294 -6.29 28.38 -24.34
N GLY A 295 -6.97 29.05 -23.42
CA GLY A 295 -8.18 29.85 -23.73
C GLY A 295 -7.88 31.03 -24.64
N LYS A 296 -6.74 31.71 -24.45
CA LYS A 296 -6.32 32.80 -25.35
C LYS A 296 -5.95 32.31 -26.74
N ALA A 297 -5.34 31.14 -26.87
CA ALA A 297 -5.08 30.54 -28.17
C ALA A 297 -6.37 30.12 -28.91
N GLN A 298 -7.39 29.62 -28.20
CA GLN A 298 -8.69 29.28 -28.78
C GLN A 298 -9.44 30.51 -29.32
N LEU A 299 -9.20 31.68 -28.73
CA LEU A 299 -9.72 32.97 -29.20
C LEU A 299 -8.85 33.62 -30.29
N ASN A 300 -7.85 32.91 -30.82
CA ASN A 300 -6.82 33.42 -31.76
C ASN A 300 -6.01 34.61 -31.21
N GLU A 301 -5.98 34.82 -29.89
CA GLU A 301 -5.19 35.86 -29.22
C GLU A 301 -3.76 35.35 -28.92
N TYR A 302 -3.02 34.94 -29.95
CA TYR A 302 -1.70 34.29 -29.81
C TYR A 302 -0.65 35.17 -29.10
N LYS A 303 -0.73 36.50 -29.24
CA LYS A 303 0.15 37.44 -28.52
C LYS A 303 -0.06 37.39 -27.00
N ALA A 304 -1.30 37.29 -26.55
CA ALA A 304 -1.62 37.17 -25.12
C ALA A 304 -1.28 35.77 -24.60
N ALA A 305 -1.49 34.73 -25.43
CA ALA A 305 -1.11 33.36 -25.11
C ALA A 305 0.42 33.21 -24.92
N LEU A 306 1.23 33.81 -25.78
CA LEU A 306 2.70 33.80 -25.65
C LEU A 306 3.19 34.53 -24.38
N ALA A 307 2.57 35.65 -24.01
CA ALA A 307 2.88 36.34 -22.74
C ALA A 307 2.48 35.50 -21.51
N GLY A 308 1.39 34.75 -21.60
CA GLY A 308 1.01 33.76 -20.59
C GLY A 308 2.01 32.60 -20.49
N MET A 309 2.60 32.16 -21.61
CA MET A 309 3.64 31.12 -21.62
C MET A 309 4.92 31.57 -20.92
N ASP A 310 5.36 32.82 -21.10
CA ASP A 310 6.51 33.36 -20.36
C ASP A 310 6.27 33.35 -18.84
N SER A 311 5.03 33.58 -18.42
CA SER A 311 4.63 33.50 -17.01
C SER A 311 4.56 32.05 -16.52
N LEU A 312 4.09 31.14 -17.37
CA LEU A 312 4.05 29.70 -17.09
C LEU A 312 5.45 29.13 -16.92
N GLU A 313 6.40 29.50 -17.78
CA GLU A 313 7.79 29.05 -17.70
C GLU A 313 8.50 29.52 -16.41
N LYS A 314 8.21 30.74 -15.94
CA LYS A 314 8.72 31.26 -14.66
C LYS A 314 8.16 30.53 -13.43
N LEU A 315 6.96 29.96 -13.54
CA LEU A 315 6.30 29.22 -12.46
C LEU A 315 6.70 27.74 -12.41
N LEU A 316 7.28 27.21 -13.50
CA LEU A 316 7.77 25.84 -13.53
C LEU A 316 9.14 25.76 -12.83
N PRO A 317 9.34 24.80 -11.91
CA PRO A 317 10.66 24.57 -11.33
C PRO A 317 11.66 24.25 -12.46
N GLY A 318 12.82 24.91 -12.45
CA GLY A 318 13.90 24.69 -13.41
C GLY A 318 14.27 23.20 -13.47
N ALA A 319 14.57 22.69 -14.67
CA ALA A 319 14.85 21.28 -14.90
C ALA A 319 15.99 20.79 -13.98
N ALA A 320 15.59 20.05 -12.95
CA ALA A 320 16.42 19.32 -12.01
C ALA A 320 15.69 17.99 -11.68
N PRO A 321 16.41 16.92 -11.33
CA PRO A 321 15.96 15.53 -11.48
C PRO A 321 14.68 15.23 -10.68
N GLN A 322 13.83 14.38 -11.26
CA GLN A 322 12.51 13.97 -10.79
C GLN A 322 12.42 13.75 -9.26
N PRO A 323 11.34 14.21 -8.59
CA PRO A 323 11.16 14.01 -7.16
C PRO A 323 10.78 12.57 -6.81
N ALA A 324 11.36 12.08 -5.70
CA ALA A 324 11.26 10.76 -5.10
C ALA A 324 9.88 10.42 -4.48
N GLY A 325 8.78 10.74 -5.17
CA GLY A 325 7.42 10.61 -4.63
C GLY A 325 6.53 9.51 -5.24
N ASP A 326 6.86 9.00 -6.44
CA ASP A 326 6.05 7.97 -7.13
C ASP A 326 6.92 6.85 -7.71
N GLU A 327 7.86 6.36 -6.91
CA GLU A 327 8.74 5.27 -7.32
C GLU A 327 7.96 3.96 -7.52
N ALA A 328 6.89 3.76 -6.77
CA ALA A 328 5.97 2.63 -6.90
C ALA A 328 5.16 2.67 -8.20
N GLY A 329 4.60 3.83 -8.56
CA GLY A 329 3.88 4.01 -9.83
C GLY A 329 4.82 3.89 -11.03
N ALA A 330 6.02 4.46 -10.95
CA ALA A 330 7.04 4.33 -11.99
C ALA A 330 7.49 2.87 -12.18
N PHE A 331 7.66 2.12 -11.09
CA PHE A 331 7.99 0.70 -11.13
C PHE A 331 6.85 -0.13 -11.75
N ASN A 332 5.62 0.03 -11.26
CA ASN A 332 4.46 -0.74 -11.75
C ASN A 332 4.16 -0.46 -13.22
N ALA A 333 4.26 0.80 -13.66
CA ALA A 333 4.10 1.16 -15.06
C ALA A 333 5.16 0.50 -15.94
N ARG A 334 6.42 0.44 -15.48
CA ARG A 334 7.50 -0.21 -16.20
C ARG A 334 7.33 -1.74 -16.24
N LEU A 335 6.96 -2.35 -15.12
CA LEU A 335 6.69 -3.78 -15.04
C LEU A 335 5.55 -4.17 -15.99
N ALA A 336 4.44 -3.41 -16.00
CA ALA A 336 3.32 -3.65 -16.91
C ALA A 336 3.71 -3.53 -18.40
N ALA A 337 4.59 -2.58 -18.75
CA ALA A 337 5.12 -2.45 -20.11
C ALA A 337 6.08 -3.59 -20.49
N LEU A 338 6.77 -4.17 -19.50
CA LEU A 338 7.79 -5.20 -19.73
C LEU A 338 7.22 -6.62 -19.82
N LEU A 339 6.16 -6.94 -19.06
CA LEU A 339 5.55 -8.27 -19.02
C LEU A 339 5.17 -8.86 -20.39
N PRO A 340 4.57 -8.12 -21.34
CA PRO A 340 4.29 -8.64 -22.68
C PRO A 340 5.58 -9.00 -23.43
N ARG A 341 6.63 -8.20 -23.30
CA ARG A 341 7.93 -8.41 -23.96
C ARG A 341 8.67 -9.61 -23.38
N VAL A 342 8.59 -9.79 -22.06
CA VAL A 342 9.15 -10.95 -21.35
C VAL A 342 8.46 -12.24 -21.80
N LYS A 343 7.12 -12.22 -21.92
CA LYS A 343 6.37 -13.37 -22.43
C LYS A 343 6.79 -13.73 -23.87
N THR A 344 6.96 -12.74 -24.73
CA THR A 344 7.43 -12.93 -26.11
C THR A 344 8.87 -13.46 -26.15
N ALA A 345 9.77 -12.92 -25.33
CA ALA A 345 11.16 -13.38 -25.26
C ALA A 345 11.28 -14.82 -24.75
N LEU A 346 10.51 -15.20 -23.73
CA LEU A 346 10.46 -16.57 -23.22
C LEU A 346 9.85 -17.54 -24.25
N ALA A 347 8.82 -17.12 -24.98
CA ALA A 347 8.25 -17.91 -26.08
C ALA A 347 9.22 -18.11 -27.25
N ALA A 348 10.17 -17.19 -27.43
CA ALA A 348 11.23 -17.27 -28.44
C ALA A 348 12.45 -18.10 -27.97
N GLY A 349 12.38 -18.77 -26.81
CA GLY A 349 13.50 -19.53 -26.25
C GLY A 349 14.57 -18.68 -25.57
N GLY A 350 14.22 -17.46 -25.15
CA GLY A 350 15.10 -16.60 -24.37
C GLY A 350 15.42 -17.20 -22.98
N PRO A 351 16.53 -16.75 -22.36
CA PRO A 351 17.01 -17.30 -21.10
C PRO A 351 16.00 -17.14 -19.95
N ASP A 352 15.85 -18.19 -19.13
CA ASP A 352 14.97 -18.22 -17.95
C ASP A 352 15.30 -17.10 -16.94
N ASP A 353 16.53 -16.59 -16.97
CA ASP A 353 17.01 -15.46 -16.18
C ASP A 353 16.15 -14.20 -16.38
N ILE A 354 15.52 -14.00 -17.55
CA ILE A 354 14.62 -12.86 -17.81
C ILE A 354 13.39 -12.93 -16.88
N LYS A 355 12.81 -14.14 -16.72
CA LYS A 355 11.65 -14.35 -15.83
C LYS A 355 12.03 -14.17 -14.37
N LEU A 356 13.23 -14.64 -14.01
CA LEU A 356 13.77 -14.57 -12.66
C LEU A 356 14.00 -13.12 -12.21
N LYS A 357 14.66 -12.30 -13.03
CA LYS A 357 14.93 -10.88 -12.74
C LYS A 357 13.65 -10.05 -12.60
N VAL A 358 12.63 -10.34 -13.41
CA VAL A 358 11.31 -9.67 -13.33
C VAL A 358 10.56 -10.05 -12.06
N SER A 359 10.66 -11.31 -11.63
CA SER A 359 10.08 -11.77 -10.36
C SER A 359 10.74 -11.12 -9.15
N GLU A 360 12.07 -11.01 -9.17
CA GLU A 360 12.86 -10.37 -8.10
C GLU A 360 12.61 -8.88 -7.99
N ALA A 361 12.51 -8.19 -9.13
CA ALA A 361 12.13 -6.79 -9.19
C ALA A 361 10.80 -6.56 -8.44
N GLY A 362 9.83 -7.49 -8.59
CA GLY A 362 8.57 -7.47 -7.84
C GLY A 362 8.73 -7.62 -6.32
N VAL A 363 9.76 -8.32 -5.85
CA VAL A 363 10.01 -8.49 -4.42
C VAL A 363 10.69 -7.27 -3.79
N PHE A 364 11.63 -6.64 -4.50
CA PHE A 364 12.21 -5.36 -4.05
C PHE A 364 11.17 -4.24 -4.03
N ALA A 365 10.27 -4.21 -5.01
CA ALA A 365 9.13 -3.29 -5.01
C ALA A 365 8.20 -3.51 -3.80
N ARG A 366 7.97 -4.75 -3.35
CA ARG A 366 7.21 -5.05 -2.11
C ARG A 366 7.92 -4.56 -0.86
N LYS A 367 9.26 -4.54 -0.85
CA LYS A 367 10.10 -3.99 0.22
C LYS A 367 10.30 -2.46 0.11
N LYS A 368 9.68 -1.81 -0.87
CA LYS A 368 9.83 -0.39 -1.21
C LYS A 368 11.25 0.02 -1.62
N ASP A 369 12.08 -0.96 -2.01
CA ASP A 369 13.39 -0.68 -2.61
C ASP A 369 13.23 -0.57 -4.13
N PHE A 370 12.75 0.59 -4.57
CA PHE A 370 12.49 0.82 -5.99
C PHE A 370 13.77 1.11 -6.79
N ALA A 371 14.88 1.42 -6.13
CA ALA A 371 16.18 1.57 -6.78
C ALA A 371 16.68 0.22 -7.29
N GLN A 372 16.69 -0.80 -6.41
CA GLN A 372 17.07 -2.17 -6.77
C GLN A 372 16.05 -2.82 -7.70
N ALA A 373 14.75 -2.58 -7.47
CA ALA A 373 13.70 -3.10 -8.34
C ALA A 373 13.84 -2.59 -9.78
N ARG A 374 14.23 -1.32 -9.98
CA ARG A 374 14.43 -0.75 -11.32
C ARG A 374 15.70 -1.28 -11.99
N ALA A 375 16.79 -1.44 -11.24
CA ALA A 375 18.03 -2.04 -11.75
C ALA A 375 17.81 -3.47 -12.29
N LEU A 376 16.96 -4.25 -11.63
CA LEU A 376 16.59 -5.60 -12.09
C LEU A 376 15.73 -5.60 -13.35
N LEU A 377 14.83 -4.62 -13.50
CA LEU A 377 14.10 -4.43 -14.76
C LEU A 377 15.03 -4.00 -15.91
N ASP A 378 16.05 -3.16 -15.63
CA ASP A 378 17.08 -2.80 -16.62
C ASP A 378 17.90 -4.02 -17.06
N GLU A 379 18.22 -4.93 -16.13
CA GLU A 379 18.96 -6.15 -16.43
C GLU A 379 18.11 -7.14 -17.25
N ALA A 380 16.83 -7.30 -16.92
CA ALA A 380 15.90 -8.10 -17.71
C ALA A 380 15.74 -7.55 -19.14
N GLU A 381 15.67 -6.23 -19.31
CA GLU A 381 15.65 -5.56 -20.62
C GLU A 381 16.94 -5.81 -21.42
N ARG A 382 18.11 -5.78 -20.76
CA ARG A 382 19.40 -6.09 -21.41
C ARG A 382 19.49 -7.54 -21.87
N LEU A 383 19.04 -8.49 -21.05
CA LEU A 383 19.02 -9.92 -21.41
C LEU A 383 18.08 -10.18 -22.60
N MET A 384 16.94 -9.49 -22.66
CA MET A 384 16.03 -9.54 -23.82
C MET A 384 16.65 -8.91 -25.08
N ALA A 385 17.40 -7.81 -24.94
CA ALA A 385 18.08 -7.17 -26.06
C ALA A 385 19.22 -8.05 -26.63
N ALA A 386 19.97 -8.73 -25.77
CA ALA A 386 21.02 -9.66 -26.17
C ALA A 386 20.46 -10.93 -26.86
N SER A 387 19.24 -11.33 -26.52
CA SER A 387 18.58 -12.52 -27.10
C SER A 387 17.90 -12.26 -28.45
N GLY A 388 17.75 -10.99 -28.86
CA GLY A 388 16.97 -10.58 -30.03
C GLY A 388 17.78 -10.13 -31.26
N GLY A 389 19.11 -10.21 -31.24
CA GLY A 389 19.97 -9.67 -32.29
C GLY A 389 20.89 -10.70 -32.94
N GLY A 390 20.47 -11.28 -34.06
CA GLY A 390 21.39 -11.85 -35.04
C GLY A 390 21.92 -10.75 -35.96
N GLY A 391 23.21 -10.43 -35.85
CA GLY A 391 23.92 -9.49 -36.74
C GLY A 391 25.22 -8.96 -36.13
N GLU A 392 26.32 -9.05 -36.88
CA GLU A 392 27.74 -8.81 -36.55
C GLU A 392 28.12 -7.51 -35.77
N PRO A 393 29.32 -7.47 -35.14
CA PRO A 393 29.66 -6.56 -34.07
C PRO A 393 30.12 -5.20 -34.59
N ALA A 394 29.44 -4.14 -34.15
CA ALA A 394 29.93 -2.76 -34.26
C ALA A 394 30.47 -2.31 -32.91
N ALA A 395 31.80 -2.21 -32.83
CA ALA A 395 32.65 -1.49 -31.89
C ALA A 395 32.02 -1.06 -30.54
N ALA A 396 32.36 -1.81 -29.49
CA ALA A 396 32.17 -1.41 -28.11
C ALA A 396 32.99 -0.15 -27.77
N PRO A 397 32.43 0.84 -27.05
CA PRO A 397 33.23 1.65 -26.16
C PRO A 397 33.57 0.78 -24.94
N VAL A 398 34.86 0.61 -24.67
CA VAL A 398 35.38 -0.12 -23.52
C VAL A 398 34.87 0.57 -22.25
N ALA A 399 33.89 -0.04 -21.59
CA ALA A 399 33.45 0.33 -20.24
C ALA A 399 34.35 -0.41 -19.22
N PRO A 400 34.69 0.22 -18.07
CA PRO A 400 35.67 -0.33 -17.14
C PRO A 400 35.19 -1.64 -16.50
N GLU A 401 36.01 -2.69 -16.61
CA GLU A 401 35.74 -4.10 -16.28
C GLU A 401 35.46 -4.42 -14.79
N GLY A 402 35.29 -3.42 -13.92
CA GLY A 402 35.06 -3.64 -12.47
C GLY A 402 33.61 -3.54 -11.99
N GLN A 403 32.72 -2.90 -12.75
CA GLN A 403 31.38 -2.54 -12.25
C GLN A 403 30.27 -3.55 -12.61
N SER A 404 30.42 -4.31 -13.70
CA SER A 404 29.41 -5.27 -14.15
C SER A 404 29.38 -6.55 -13.29
N ALA A 405 30.55 -7.10 -12.94
CA ALA A 405 30.64 -8.27 -12.05
C ALA A 405 30.12 -7.94 -10.63
N LYS A 406 30.49 -6.76 -10.10
CA LYS A 406 30.07 -6.28 -8.77
C LYS A 406 28.55 -6.16 -8.63
N ALA A 407 27.86 -5.71 -9.68
CA ALA A 407 26.40 -5.64 -9.70
C ALA A 407 25.73 -7.03 -9.74
N VAL A 408 26.26 -7.96 -10.54
CA VAL A 408 25.73 -9.33 -10.66
C VAL A 408 25.88 -10.09 -9.34
N SER A 409 27.01 -9.94 -8.64
CA SER A 409 27.22 -10.57 -7.32
C SER A 409 26.26 -10.04 -6.26
N GLN A 410 26.08 -8.72 -6.17
CA GLN A 410 25.15 -8.10 -5.21
C GLN A 410 23.71 -8.55 -5.41
N VAL A 411 23.30 -8.77 -6.66
CA VAL A 411 21.98 -9.33 -6.97
C VAL A 411 21.87 -10.77 -6.45
N ALA A 412 22.85 -11.64 -6.72
CA ALA A 412 22.83 -13.04 -6.25
C ALA A 412 22.75 -13.18 -4.72
N PHE A 413 23.41 -12.30 -3.98
CA PHE A 413 23.30 -12.26 -2.51
C PHE A 413 21.92 -11.87 -2.03
N THR A 414 21.35 -10.84 -2.64
CA THR A 414 20.06 -10.35 -2.20
C THR A 414 18.94 -11.33 -2.57
N GLN A 415 19.11 -12.08 -3.67
CA GLN A 415 18.31 -13.25 -4.03
C GLN A 415 18.41 -14.35 -2.96
N SER A 416 19.64 -14.75 -2.58
CA SER A 416 19.88 -15.81 -1.59
C SER A 416 19.27 -15.48 -0.23
N ARG A 417 19.43 -14.23 0.22
CA ARG A 417 18.83 -13.73 1.47
C ARG A 417 17.32 -13.80 1.46
N LEU A 418 16.71 -13.37 0.35
CA LEU A 418 15.27 -13.39 0.19
C LEU A 418 14.72 -14.81 0.12
N ALA A 419 15.41 -15.69 -0.60
CA ALA A 419 15.05 -17.10 -0.69
C ALA A 419 15.04 -17.75 0.70
N TRP A 420 16.04 -17.46 1.54
CA TRP A 420 16.08 -17.97 2.92
C TRP A 420 14.90 -17.47 3.78
N ASP A 421 14.62 -16.17 3.77
CA ASP A 421 13.50 -15.60 4.53
C ASP A 421 12.15 -16.19 4.10
N GLN A 422 11.95 -16.42 2.81
CA GLN A 422 10.74 -17.07 2.29
C GLN A 422 10.63 -18.53 2.72
N VAL A 423 11.73 -19.27 2.67
CA VAL A 423 11.77 -20.68 3.09
C VAL A 423 11.47 -20.82 4.57
N ARG A 424 12.08 -20.00 5.43
CA ARG A 424 11.82 -20.03 6.88
C ARG A 424 10.36 -19.74 7.22
N LYS A 425 9.74 -18.76 6.55
CA LYS A 425 8.31 -18.45 6.71
C LYS A 425 7.41 -19.59 6.23
N PHE A 426 7.79 -20.26 5.15
CA PHE A 426 7.09 -21.43 4.66
C PHE A 426 7.13 -22.57 5.70
N VAL A 427 8.31 -22.91 6.22
CA VAL A 427 8.46 -23.92 7.29
C VAL A 427 7.61 -23.56 8.50
N GLN A 428 7.65 -22.31 8.95
CA GLN A 428 6.81 -21.86 10.07
C GLN A 428 5.31 -22.03 9.81
N GLY A 429 4.86 -21.80 8.57
CA GLY A 429 3.47 -22.01 8.16
C GLY A 429 3.06 -23.48 8.22
N GLU A 430 3.91 -24.37 7.70
CA GLU A 430 3.64 -25.81 7.69
C GLU A 430 3.69 -26.42 9.11
N LEU A 431 4.62 -25.98 9.97
CA LEU A 431 4.65 -26.39 11.38
C LEU A 431 3.39 -25.97 12.14
N ARG A 432 2.87 -24.75 11.90
CA ARG A 432 1.59 -24.30 12.48
C ARG A 432 0.41 -25.15 12.02
N LYS A 433 0.42 -25.54 10.74
CA LYS A 433 -0.61 -26.41 10.17
C LYS A 433 -0.57 -27.78 10.83
N LEU A 434 0.62 -28.33 11.03
CA LEU A 434 0.83 -29.59 11.75
C LEU A 434 0.35 -29.51 13.20
N GLU A 435 0.81 -28.50 13.95
CA GLU A 435 0.40 -28.26 15.34
C GLU A 435 -1.12 -28.17 15.44
N SER A 436 -1.77 -27.42 14.56
CA SER A 436 -3.23 -27.28 14.55
C SER A 436 -3.93 -28.62 14.29
N ALA A 437 -3.39 -29.46 13.40
CA ALA A 437 -3.96 -30.78 13.11
C ALA A 437 -3.79 -31.76 14.30
N ILE A 438 -2.61 -31.76 14.94
CA ILE A 438 -2.34 -32.57 16.14
C ILE A 438 -3.31 -32.20 17.25
N LEU A 439 -3.46 -30.90 17.53
CA LEU A 439 -4.33 -30.43 18.60
C LEU A 439 -5.80 -30.71 18.32
N ALA A 440 -6.24 -30.60 17.06
CA ALA A 440 -7.63 -30.88 16.68
C ALA A 440 -7.99 -32.36 16.93
N GLU A 441 -7.11 -33.29 16.55
CA GLU A 441 -7.33 -34.72 16.73
C GLU A 441 -7.22 -35.14 18.21
N SER A 442 -6.39 -34.46 18.99
CA SER A 442 -6.10 -34.85 20.39
C SER A 442 -7.07 -34.27 21.42
N THR A 443 -8.12 -33.55 21.00
CA THR A 443 -8.99 -32.78 21.91
C THR A 443 -9.74 -33.60 22.96
N GLU A 444 -9.96 -34.89 22.71
CA GLU A 444 -10.66 -35.81 23.62
C GLU A 444 -9.71 -36.71 24.44
N GLU A 445 -8.39 -36.56 24.27
CA GLU A 445 -7.38 -37.37 24.96
C GLU A 445 -7.12 -36.85 26.38
N GLU A 446 -6.98 -37.76 27.35
CA GLU A 446 -6.68 -37.41 28.75
C GLU A 446 -5.34 -36.64 28.90
N ASP A 447 -4.42 -36.83 27.95
CA ASP A 447 -3.09 -36.22 27.92
C ASP A 447 -3.00 -34.96 27.04
N TYR A 448 -4.14 -34.35 26.65
CA TYR A 448 -4.16 -33.18 25.74
C TYR A 448 -3.20 -32.06 26.14
N ASP A 449 -3.12 -31.71 27.43
CA ASP A 449 -2.23 -30.64 27.92
C ASP A 449 -0.74 -30.98 27.70
N ALA A 450 -0.37 -32.27 27.83
CA ALA A 450 0.98 -32.74 27.56
C ALA A 450 1.28 -32.74 26.06
N ILE A 451 0.32 -33.13 25.23
CA ILE A 451 0.41 -33.07 23.76
C ILE A 451 0.56 -31.62 23.29
N GLN A 452 -0.20 -30.69 23.86
CA GLN A 452 -0.10 -29.26 23.55
C GLN A 452 1.23 -28.64 23.99
N ALA A 453 1.81 -29.12 25.09
CA ALA A 453 3.15 -28.70 25.49
C ALA A 453 4.21 -29.28 24.52
N GLY A 454 4.09 -30.56 24.17
CA GLY A 454 4.99 -31.27 23.26
C GLY A 454 4.95 -30.73 21.83
N SER A 455 3.78 -30.31 21.32
CA SER A 455 3.63 -29.77 19.97
C SER A 455 4.48 -28.51 19.73
N LYS A 456 4.90 -27.82 20.79
CA LYS A 456 5.79 -26.65 20.69
C LYS A 456 7.23 -27.03 20.34
N GLN A 457 7.65 -28.28 20.58
CA GLN A 457 8.98 -28.77 20.20
C GLN A 457 9.17 -28.76 18.68
N LEU A 458 8.07 -28.79 17.90
CA LEU A 458 8.10 -28.62 16.44
C LEU A 458 8.84 -27.33 16.01
N TYR A 459 8.82 -26.29 16.84
CA TYR A 459 9.47 -25.01 16.52
C TYR A 459 10.97 -24.97 16.84
N GLU A 460 11.53 -25.96 17.55
CA GLU A 460 12.99 -26.05 17.79
C GLU A 460 13.77 -26.14 16.47
N VAL A 461 13.14 -26.70 15.43
CA VAL A 461 13.66 -26.69 14.05
C VAL A 461 13.98 -25.28 13.55
N LEU A 462 13.16 -24.28 13.89
CA LEU A 462 13.37 -22.89 13.49
C LEU A 462 14.44 -22.17 14.34
N ASP A 463 14.77 -22.71 15.51
CA ASP A 463 15.84 -22.18 16.35
C ASP A 463 17.21 -22.58 15.81
N VAL A 464 17.32 -23.75 15.16
CA VAL A 464 18.54 -24.17 14.44
C VAL A 464 18.62 -23.51 13.06
N LEU A 465 17.50 -23.46 12.33
CA LEU A 465 17.38 -22.77 11.03
C LEU A 465 17.17 -21.26 11.21
N ASP A 466 18.13 -20.63 11.88
CA ASP A 466 18.05 -19.25 12.38
C ASP A 466 18.42 -18.17 11.34
N GLU A 467 18.55 -16.94 11.82
CA GLU A 467 18.82 -15.73 11.03
C GLU A 467 20.32 -15.49 10.75
N ARG A 468 21.25 -16.34 11.27
CA ARG A 468 22.70 -16.22 11.04
C ARG A 468 23.04 -16.14 9.56
N LEU A 469 22.36 -16.94 8.73
CA LEU A 469 22.55 -16.91 7.28
C LEU A 469 22.14 -15.56 6.66
N ILE A 470 21.04 -14.96 7.12
CA ILE A 470 20.62 -13.62 6.66
C ILE A 470 21.65 -12.57 7.06
N ASP A 471 22.09 -12.60 8.32
CA ASP A 471 23.06 -11.64 8.84
C ASP A 471 24.37 -11.71 8.05
N LYS A 472 24.86 -12.92 7.75
CA LYS A 472 26.07 -13.11 6.96
C LYS A 472 25.93 -12.67 5.50
N LEU A 473 24.78 -12.91 4.89
CA LEU A 473 24.51 -12.41 3.54
C LEU A 473 24.40 -10.87 3.52
N ASP A 474 23.85 -10.25 4.57
CA ASP A 474 23.79 -8.79 4.72
C ASP A 474 25.18 -8.18 4.99
N GLU A 475 26.02 -8.82 5.79
CA GLU A 475 27.44 -8.44 5.97
C GLU A 475 28.20 -8.53 4.64
N ALA A 476 28.02 -9.62 3.88
CA ALA A 476 28.68 -9.82 2.59
C ALA A 476 28.26 -8.78 1.54
N LEU A 477 26.99 -8.36 1.55
CA LEU A 477 26.48 -7.29 0.69
C LEU A 477 27.19 -5.94 0.92
N ASN A 478 27.54 -5.66 2.17
CA ASN A 478 28.19 -4.42 2.59
C ASN A 478 29.73 -4.48 2.53
N ALA A 479 30.31 -5.68 2.45
CA ALA A 479 31.75 -5.89 2.34
C ALA A 479 32.25 -5.83 0.89
N GLU A 480 33.56 -5.61 0.70
CA GLU A 480 34.22 -5.61 -0.61
C GLU A 480 35.48 -6.49 -0.62
N GLY A 481 35.95 -6.88 -1.81
CA GLY A 481 37.22 -7.60 -2.00
C GLY A 481 37.30 -8.92 -1.22
N ASP A 482 38.46 -9.17 -0.58
CA ASP A 482 38.73 -10.37 0.20
C ASP A 482 37.76 -10.58 1.36
N GLN A 483 37.30 -9.51 2.00
CA GLN A 483 36.35 -9.59 3.10
C GLN A 483 35.00 -10.14 2.65
N ARG A 484 34.54 -9.75 1.46
CA ARG A 484 33.33 -10.33 0.86
C ARG A 484 33.50 -11.82 0.58
N ARG A 485 34.67 -12.22 0.05
CA ARG A 485 35.01 -13.63 -0.21
C ARG A 485 35.04 -14.48 1.07
N ALA A 486 35.58 -13.95 2.16
CA ALA A 486 35.55 -14.64 3.45
C ALA A 486 34.12 -14.84 3.96
N LEU A 487 33.29 -13.80 3.91
CA LEU A 487 31.88 -13.87 4.32
C LEU A 487 31.04 -14.81 3.43
N HIS A 488 31.41 -14.98 2.16
CA HIS A 488 30.83 -16.04 1.32
C HIS A 488 31.16 -17.45 1.81
N GLY A 489 32.40 -17.67 2.23
CA GLY A 489 32.83 -18.94 2.83
C GLY A 489 32.02 -19.23 4.08
N GLU A 490 31.91 -18.25 4.98
CA GLU A 490 31.11 -18.37 6.21
C GLU A 490 29.63 -18.64 5.92
N ALA A 491 29.03 -17.93 4.95
CA ALA A 491 27.64 -18.17 4.56
C ALA A 491 27.43 -19.58 3.98
N ARG A 492 28.42 -20.13 3.28
CA ARG A 492 28.38 -21.50 2.76
C ARG A 492 28.48 -22.52 3.89
N GLU A 493 29.38 -22.32 4.85
CA GLU A 493 29.49 -23.18 6.03
C GLU A 493 28.18 -23.26 6.81
N ILE A 494 27.47 -22.14 6.96
CA ILE A 494 26.13 -22.12 7.60
C ILE A 494 25.11 -22.93 6.78
N ILE A 495 25.13 -22.81 5.45
CA ILE A 495 24.23 -23.60 4.59
C ILE A 495 24.53 -25.10 4.71
N ASP A 496 25.81 -25.48 4.77
CA ASP A 496 26.22 -26.86 4.95
C ASP A 496 25.79 -27.38 6.35
N GLU A 497 25.94 -26.58 7.42
CA GLU A 497 25.41 -26.86 8.76
C GLU A 497 23.89 -27.11 8.73
N TYR A 498 23.14 -26.27 8.02
CA TYR A 498 21.69 -26.42 7.88
C TYR A 498 21.30 -27.66 7.06
N LEU A 499 22.04 -27.96 6.00
CA LEU A 499 21.82 -29.16 5.19
C LEU A 499 22.07 -30.42 6.02
N ASP A 500 23.15 -30.45 6.79
CA ASP A 500 23.47 -31.57 7.66
C ASP A 500 22.37 -31.76 8.71
N TYR A 501 21.95 -30.68 9.39
CA TYR A 501 20.85 -30.72 10.34
C TYR A 501 19.56 -31.27 9.71
N VAL A 502 19.11 -30.70 8.57
CA VAL A 502 17.88 -31.12 7.90
C VAL A 502 17.91 -32.60 7.48
N ASN A 503 19.08 -33.12 7.12
CA ASN A 503 19.23 -34.50 6.67
C ASN A 503 19.45 -35.49 7.84
N SER A 504 20.02 -35.05 8.96
CA SER A 504 20.36 -35.92 10.10
C SER A 504 19.35 -35.90 11.23
N GLU A 505 18.57 -34.84 11.37
CA GLU A 505 17.67 -34.64 12.50
C GLU A 505 16.45 -35.58 12.43
N PRO A 506 16.24 -36.49 13.40
CA PRO A 506 15.10 -37.40 13.40
C PRO A 506 13.75 -36.68 13.42
N LEU A 507 13.65 -35.56 14.15
CA LEU A 507 12.43 -34.76 14.22
C LEU A 507 11.98 -34.28 12.83
N MET A 508 12.91 -33.99 11.91
CA MET A 508 12.58 -33.58 10.55
C MET A 508 11.90 -34.70 9.75
N GLN A 509 12.29 -35.95 10.01
CA GLN A 509 11.62 -37.10 9.43
C GLN A 509 10.24 -37.30 10.05
N ASP A 510 10.13 -37.22 11.38
CA ASP A 510 8.87 -37.40 12.10
C ASP A 510 7.82 -36.33 11.73
N ILE A 511 8.26 -35.11 11.40
CA ILE A 511 7.40 -34.03 10.92
C ILE A 511 6.81 -34.36 9.54
N ASP A 512 7.64 -34.80 8.59
CA ASP A 512 7.17 -35.16 7.24
C ASP A 512 6.30 -36.42 7.28
N ASP A 513 6.64 -37.40 8.13
CA ASP A 513 5.93 -38.67 8.32
C ASP A 513 4.84 -38.59 9.43
N SER A 514 4.42 -37.39 9.82
CA SER A 514 3.56 -37.17 11.00
C SER A 514 2.20 -37.88 10.97
N GLY A 515 1.69 -38.24 9.79
CA GLY A 515 0.40 -38.89 9.59
C GLY A 515 -0.82 -37.99 9.79
N PHE A 516 -0.66 -36.79 10.35
CA PHE A 516 -1.73 -35.80 10.50
C PHE A 516 -1.92 -34.95 9.24
N VAL A 517 -0.82 -34.58 8.60
CA VAL A 517 -0.79 -33.75 7.39
C VAL A 517 0.30 -34.25 6.47
N ASP A 518 0.03 -34.33 5.17
CA ASP A 518 1.05 -34.59 4.15
C ASP A 518 1.97 -33.36 4.04
N LEU A 519 3.20 -33.50 4.53
CA LEU A 519 4.20 -32.45 4.59
C LEU A 519 5.46 -32.89 3.86
N GLN A 520 6.12 -31.93 3.22
CA GLN A 520 7.36 -32.15 2.47
C GLN A 520 8.40 -31.09 2.84
N ILE A 521 8.51 -30.81 4.14
CA ILE A 521 9.38 -29.76 4.69
C ILE A 521 10.84 -30.13 4.44
N ARG A 522 11.26 -31.38 4.73
CA ARG A 522 12.66 -31.81 4.59
C ARG A 522 13.12 -31.71 3.14
N SER A 523 12.39 -32.30 2.20
CA SER A 523 12.76 -32.30 0.78
C SER A 523 12.76 -30.89 0.18
N THR A 524 11.83 -30.04 0.59
CA THR A 524 11.77 -28.64 0.18
C THR A 524 12.98 -27.86 0.71
N LEU A 525 13.32 -28.02 2.00
CA LEU A 525 14.48 -27.38 2.61
C LEU A 525 15.79 -27.81 1.94
N THR A 526 16.00 -29.12 1.79
CA THR A 526 17.21 -29.67 1.16
C THR A 526 17.39 -29.12 -0.26
N THR A 527 16.33 -29.13 -1.07
CA THR A 527 16.37 -28.60 -2.45
C THR A 527 16.73 -27.12 -2.48
N ARG A 528 16.16 -26.32 -1.57
CA ARG A 528 16.36 -24.87 -1.53
C ARG A 528 17.76 -24.50 -1.04
N LEU A 529 18.23 -25.14 0.02
CA LEU A 529 19.57 -24.94 0.56
C LEU A 529 20.65 -25.38 -0.43
N GLN A 530 20.48 -26.52 -1.12
CA GLN A 530 21.39 -26.96 -2.18
C GLN A 530 21.44 -25.96 -3.35
N LYS A 531 20.28 -25.41 -3.75
CA LYS A 531 20.23 -24.37 -4.78
C LYS A 531 20.98 -23.12 -4.32
N MET A 532 20.79 -22.67 -3.09
CA MET A 532 21.51 -21.52 -2.54
C MET A 532 23.01 -21.75 -2.47
N ALA A 533 23.45 -22.95 -2.06
CA ALA A 533 24.87 -23.33 -2.08
C ALA A 533 25.45 -23.28 -3.51
N ALA A 534 24.69 -23.70 -4.52
CA ALA A 534 25.09 -23.62 -5.92
C ALA A 534 25.14 -22.17 -6.42
N ASP A 535 24.15 -21.34 -6.09
CA ASP A 535 24.08 -19.94 -6.51
C ASP A 535 25.21 -19.10 -5.88
N LEU A 536 25.57 -19.38 -4.63
CA LEU A 536 26.72 -18.76 -3.95
C LEU A 536 28.05 -19.29 -4.50
N GLY A 537 28.15 -20.58 -4.86
CA GLY A 537 29.34 -21.16 -5.48
C GLY A 537 29.62 -20.63 -6.90
N ALA A 538 28.58 -20.55 -7.73
CA ALA A 538 28.68 -20.00 -9.09
C ALA A 538 29.03 -18.50 -9.10
N SER A 539 28.74 -17.79 -8.01
CA SER A 539 29.13 -16.40 -7.80
C SER A 539 30.60 -16.27 -7.36
N PHE A 540 31.17 -17.30 -6.73
CA PHE A 540 32.56 -17.35 -6.27
C PHE A 540 33.53 -17.60 -7.42
N ASP A 541 33.22 -18.52 -8.34
CA ASP A 541 34.10 -18.87 -9.48
C ASP A 541 34.25 -17.75 -10.55
N ARG A 542 33.50 -16.65 -10.42
CA ARG A 542 33.55 -15.49 -11.34
C ARG A 542 34.43 -14.33 -10.83
N TYR A 543 35.11 -14.48 -9.69
CA TYR A 543 36.03 -13.51 -9.08
C TYR A 543 37.39 -14.14 -8.79
#